data_AF-A0A9K3EIM1-F1
#
_entry.id   AF-A0A9K3EIM1-F1
#
_cell.length_a   1.000
_cell.length_b   1.000
_cell.length_c   1.000
_cell.angle_alpha   90.00
_cell.angle_beta   90.00
_cell.angle_gamma   90.00
#
_symmetry.space_group_name_H-M   'P 1'
#
loop_
_entity.id
_entity.type
_entity.pdbx_description
1 polymer ?
#
loop_
_entity_poly.entity_id
_entity_poly.type
_entity_poly.pdbx_seq_one_letter_code
_entity_poly.pdbx_strand_id
1 'polypeptide(L)'
;MDTFLQQFQHLKIQLEDIIAATDNFNDDNCIGRGGFGNVYKGELSHSKGRSMVAIKRLDRRHGQGIPEFLKEITTLSSYSQENLISLLGFCYQGDEMILVYDYASRGSLDRYLNSPHLTWLQRLKICLDAAEGLRYLHDPRGAHQRLIHCDVKSANILLDDNWNGKVSDFGFINNGSRKRAAIGYCHHGSRYPWVL
;
A
#
# COMPACT_ATOMS: atom_id res chain seq x y z
N MET A 1 13.59 16.85 5.97
CA MET A 1 13.29 15.78 4.99
C MET A 1 14.44 14.80 4.92
N ASP A 2 15.63 15.25 4.55
CA ASP A 2 16.80 14.36 4.36
C ASP A 2 17.21 13.61 5.63
N THR A 3 17.21 14.27 6.79
CA THR A 3 17.49 13.63 8.09
C THR A 3 16.47 12.53 8.44
N PHE A 4 15.22 12.68 8.00
CA PHE A 4 14.18 11.66 8.21
C PHE A 4 14.30 10.50 7.22
N LEU A 5 14.76 10.74 5.98
CA LEU A 5 14.99 9.65 5.03
C LEU A 5 16.27 8.87 5.35
N GLN A 6 17.17 9.45 6.16
CA GLN A 6 18.42 8.84 6.56
C GLN A 6 18.24 7.51 7.32
N GLN A 7 17.19 7.37 8.12
CA GLN A 7 16.83 6.10 8.79
C GLN A 7 16.44 4.98 7.81
N PHE A 8 16.08 5.32 6.57
CA PHE A 8 15.70 4.35 5.53
C PHE A 8 16.73 4.27 4.40
N GLN A 9 17.99 4.66 4.63
CA GLN A 9 19.03 4.64 3.60
C GLN A 9 19.21 3.29 2.91
N HIS A 10 19.00 2.18 3.63
CA HIS A 10 19.09 0.82 3.09
C HIS A 10 18.01 0.49 2.04
N LEU A 11 16.96 1.32 1.92
CA LEU A 11 15.90 1.22 0.91
C LEU A 11 16.04 2.24 -0.22
N LYS A 12 17.07 3.11 -0.18
CA LYS A 12 17.25 4.14 -1.19
C LYS A 12 17.72 3.50 -2.50
N ILE A 13 17.05 3.85 -3.59
CA ILE A 13 17.39 3.44 -4.95
C ILE A 13 17.77 4.69 -5.76
N GLN A 14 18.82 4.55 -6.56
CA GLN A 14 19.33 5.61 -7.41
C GLN A 14 18.36 5.89 -8.55
N LEU A 15 18.18 7.17 -8.89
CA LEU A 15 17.26 7.58 -9.94
C LEU A 15 17.70 7.00 -11.29
N GLU A 16 19.01 6.90 -11.51
CA GLU A 16 19.60 6.36 -12.73
C GLU A 16 19.17 4.91 -12.98
N ASP A 17 19.12 4.08 -11.92
CA ASP A 17 18.67 2.69 -12.00
C ASP A 17 17.17 2.59 -12.33
N ILE A 18 16.35 3.49 -11.77
CA ILE A 18 14.91 3.54 -12.03
C ILE A 18 14.64 3.99 -13.47
N ILE A 19 15.37 4.99 -13.96
CA ILE A 19 15.29 5.44 -15.36
C ILE A 19 15.65 4.28 -16.28
N ALA A 20 16.74 3.56 -16.01
CA ALA A 20 17.13 2.40 -16.81
C ALA A 20 16.07 1.30 -16.78
N ALA A 21 15.54 0.96 -15.60
CA ALA A 21 14.53 -0.09 -15.43
C ALA A 21 13.19 0.21 -16.12
N THR A 22 12.85 1.48 -16.28
CA THR A 22 11.58 1.93 -16.88
C THR A 22 11.71 2.36 -18.33
N ASP A 23 12.91 2.27 -18.93
CA ASP A 23 13.23 2.85 -20.24
C ASP A 23 12.88 4.35 -20.29
N ASN A 24 13.40 5.11 -19.33
CA ASN A 24 13.11 6.53 -19.15
C ASN A 24 11.60 6.84 -19.00
N PHE A 25 10.92 6.05 -18.16
CA PHE A 25 9.47 6.17 -17.93
C PHE A 25 8.64 6.05 -19.22
N ASN A 26 9.04 5.13 -20.12
CA ASN A 26 8.33 4.87 -21.36
C ASN A 26 6.87 4.48 -21.09
N ASP A 27 5.95 5.01 -21.90
CA ASP A 27 4.52 4.73 -21.82
C ASP A 27 4.20 3.24 -22.02
N ASP A 28 5.03 2.49 -22.77
CA ASP A 28 4.91 1.03 -22.93
C ASP A 28 5.08 0.26 -21.61
N ASN A 29 5.79 0.85 -20.66
CA ASN A 29 5.98 0.31 -19.31
C ASN A 29 4.95 0.84 -18.31
N CYS A 30 4.07 1.76 -18.71
CA CYS A 30 3.04 2.31 -17.83
C CYS A 30 1.90 1.30 -17.60
N ILE A 31 1.68 0.91 -16.34
CA ILE A 31 0.67 -0.08 -15.93
C ILE A 31 -0.51 0.54 -15.17
N GLY A 32 -0.42 1.84 -14.83
CA GLY A 32 -1.47 2.58 -14.15
C GLY A 32 -1.24 4.08 -14.18
N ARG A 33 -2.34 4.84 -14.27
CA ARG A 33 -2.36 6.30 -14.19
C ARG A 33 -3.47 6.72 -13.22
N GLY A 34 -3.20 7.67 -12.34
CA GLY A 34 -4.19 8.16 -11.39
C GLY A 34 -3.78 9.47 -10.73
N GLY A 35 -4.62 9.95 -9.80
CA GLY A 35 -4.39 11.21 -9.10
C GLY A 35 -3.11 11.26 -8.25
N PHE A 36 -2.52 10.10 -7.95
CA PHE A 36 -1.28 9.97 -7.20
C PHE A 36 -0.04 9.81 -8.10
N GLY A 37 -0.19 9.97 -9.41
CA GLY A 37 0.89 9.82 -10.40
C GLY A 37 0.78 8.54 -11.23
N ASN A 38 1.89 8.22 -11.91
CA ASN A 38 1.96 7.10 -12.84
C ASN A 38 2.69 5.92 -12.21
N VAL A 39 2.25 4.71 -12.55
CA VAL A 39 2.89 3.46 -12.13
C VAL A 39 3.47 2.78 -13.37
N TYR A 40 4.75 2.42 -13.29
CA TYR A 40 5.47 1.71 -14.34
C TYR A 40 5.88 0.33 -13.84
N LYS A 41 6.07 -0.63 -14.74
CA LYS A 41 6.78 -1.88 -14.45
C LYS A 41 8.23 -1.78 -14.92
N GLY A 42 9.12 -2.52 -14.28
CA GLY A 42 10.52 -2.61 -14.69
C GLY A 42 11.25 -3.70 -13.93
N GLU A 43 12.35 -4.19 -14.47
CA GLU A 43 13.25 -5.09 -13.74
C GLU A 43 14.32 -4.26 -13.03
N LEU A 44 14.43 -4.40 -11.72
CA LEU A 44 15.26 -3.52 -10.89
C LEU A 44 16.01 -4.34 -9.83
N SER A 45 17.25 -3.93 -9.54
CA SER A 45 18.02 -4.45 -8.40
C SER A 45 17.68 -3.66 -7.15
N HIS A 46 17.36 -4.35 -6.06
CA HIS A 46 17.01 -3.77 -4.76
C HIS A 46 17.55 -4.63 -3.61
N SER A 47 17.24 -4.24 -2.36
CA SER A 47 17.75 -4.89 -1.14
C SER A 47 17.43 -6.39 -1.00
N LYS A 48 16.45 -6.91 -1.75
CA LYS A 48 16.05 -8.33 -1.75
C LYS A 48 16.51 -9.10 -3.00
N GLY A 49 17.32 -8.49 -3.86
CA GLY A 49 17.78 -9.06 -5.13
C GLY A 49 17.27 -8.30 -6.34
N ARG A 50 17.33 -8.94 -7.51
CA ARG A 50 16.83 -8.39 -8.79
C ARG A 50 15.50 -9.05 -9.12
N SER A 51 14.47 -8.25 -9.37
CA SER A 51 13.13 -8.76 -9.69
C SER A 51 12.31 -7.76 -10.50
N MET A 52 11.15 -8.21 -11.01
CA MET A 52 10.15 -7.33 -11.61
C MET A 52 9.46 -6.52 -10.49
N VAL A 53 9.37 -5.21 -10.67
CA VAL A 53 8.85 -4.28 -9.67
C VAL A 53 7.77 -3.35 -10.25
N ALA A 54 6.94 -2.80 -9.37
CA ALA A 54 6.03 -1.69 -9.68
C ALA A 54 6.64 -0.37 -9.16
N ILE A 55 6.76 0.62 -10.03
CA ILE A 55 7.45 1.90 -9.80
C ILE A 55 6.42 3.02 -9.88
N LYS A 56 5.94 3.50 -8.72
CA LYS A 56 4.98 4.61 -8.60
C LYS A 56 5.74 5.92 -8.54
N ARG A 57 5.74 6.68 -9.63
CA ARG A 57 6.30 8.03 -9.73
C ARG A 57 5.22 9.04 -9.37
N LEU A 58 5.37 9.70 -8.23
CA LEU A 58 4.40 10.67 -7.71
C LEU A 58 4.53 12.00 -8.46
N ASP A 59 3.40 12.65 -8.75
CA ASP A 59 3.38 13.97 -9.38
C ASP A 59 3.40 15.10 -8.34
N ARG A 60 4.44 15.95 -8.37
CA ARG A 60 4.57 17.12 -7.47
C ARG A 60 3.68 18.30 -7.90
N ARG A 61 3.18 18.32 -9.13
CA ARG A 61 2.50 19.51 -9.72
C ARG A 61 1.23 19.92 -8.97
N HIS A 62 0.66 19.03 -8.15
CA HIS A 62 -0.53 19.30 -7.36
C HIS A 62 -0.24 19.66 -5.89
N GLY A 63 1.02 19.77 -5.47
CA GLY A 63 1.40 20.21 -4.11
C GLY A 63 0.99 19.27 -2.96
N GLN A 64 0.39 18.12 -3.28
CA GLN A 64 -0.08 17.09 -2.36
C GLN A 64 0.68 15.80 -2.68
N GLY A 65 1.29 15.14 -1.69
CA GLY A 65 2.02 13.90 -1.94
C GLY A 65 3.23 13.67 -1.03
N ILE A 66 3.85 14.72 -0.45
CA ILE A 66 4.97 14.54 0.49
C ILE A 66 4.51 13.83 1.77
N PRO A 67 3.45 14.28 2.46
CA PRO A 67 2.96 13.57 3.65
C PRO A 67 2.60 12.11 3.35
N GLU A 68 1.95 11.86 2.22
CA GLU A 68 1.54 10.53 1.75
C GLU A 68 2.77 9.66 1.48
N PHE A 69 3.77 10.18 0.75
CA PHE A 69 5.04 9.52 0.46
C PHE A 69 5.76 9.10 1.74
N LEU A 70 5.91 10.01 2.69
CA LEU A 70 6.59 9.72 3.96
C LEU A 70 5.81 8.73 4.82
N LYS A 71 4.47 8.81 4.81
CA LYS A 71 3.61 7.84 5.51
C LYS A 71 3.74 6.45 4.91
N GLU A 72 3.72 6.34 3.59
CA GLU A 72 3.89 5.06 2.89
C GLU A 72 5.25 4.45 3.23
N ILE A 73 6.35 5.22 3.14
CA ILE A 73 7.69 4.75 3.54
C ILE A 73 7.69 4.28 4.98
N THR A 74 7.22 5.10 5.92
CA THR A 74 7.24 4.76 7.36
C THR A 74 6.47 3.48 7.66
N THR A 75 5.29 3.37 7.08
CA THR A 75 4.40 2.22 7.28
C THR A 75 5.05 0.97 6.69
N LEU A 76 5.36 0.98 5.40
CA LEU A 76 5.79 -0.25 4.72
C LEU A 76 7.22 -0.67 5.04
N SER A 77 8.03 0.22 5.63
CA SER A 77 9.31 -0.16 6.21
C SER A 77 9.17 -0.90 7.55
N SER A 78 8.05 -0.70 8.27
CA SER A 78 7.86 -1.24 9.62
C SER A 78 6.85 -2.40 9.67
N TYR A 79 5.96 -2.48 8.68
CA TYR A 79 4.87 -3.45 8.59
C TYR A 79 5.07 -4.31 7.34
N SER A 80 5.31 -5.61 7.56
CA SER A 80 5.59 -6.57 6.48
C SER A 80 4.80 -7.85 6.74
N GLN A 81 3.84 -8.14 5.88
CA GLN A 81 3.00 -9.34 5.91
C GLN A 81 2.57 -9.71 4.50
N GLU A 82 2.29 -10.98 4.25
CA GLU A 82 2.00 -11.54 2.92
C GLU A 82 0.84 -10.87 2.18
N ASN A 83 -0.20 -10.41 2.89
CA ASN A 83 -1.39 -9.74 2.34
C ASN A 83 -1.29 -8.21 2.36
N LEU A 84 -0.08 -7.65 2.56
CA LEU A 84 0.23 -6.25 2.27
C LEU A 84 1.18 -6.20 1.07
N ILE A 85 1.07 -5.17 0.24
CA ILE A 85 2.09 -4.94 -0.79
C ILE A 85 3.40 -4.49 -0.13
N SER A 86 4.53 -5.11 -0.49
CA SER A 86 5.82 -4.76 0.09
C SER A 86 6.41 -3.54 -0.60
N LEU A 87 6.93 -2.60 0.19
CA LEU A 87 7.87 -1.59 -0.31
C LEU A 87 9.26 -2.23 -0.42
N LEU A 88 9.85 -2.16 -1.62
CA LEU A 88 11.18 -2.66 -1.92
C LEU A 88 12.24 -1.56 -1.88
N GLY A 89 11.82 -0.33 -2.13
CA GLY A 89 12.69 0.83 -2.04
C GLY A 89 11.97 2.13 -2.39
N PHE A 90 12.71 3.23 -2.34
CA PHE A 90 12.24 4.54 -2.76
C PHE A 90 13.37 5.35 -3.39
N CYS A 91 13.00 6.34 -4.20
CA CYS A 91 13.88 7.39 -4.69
C CYS A 91 13.37 8.76 -4.27
N TYR A 92 14.28 9.58 -3.78
CA TYR A 92 14.07 10.98 -3.47
C TYR A 92 15.31 11.75 -3.94
N GLN A 93 15.26 12.27 -5.17
CA GLN A 93 16.38 12.94 -5.84
C GLN A 93 15.85 14.08 -6.71
N GLY A 94 16.29 15.31 -6.45
CA GLY A 94 15.77 16.50 -7.12
C GLY A 94 14.27 16.66 -6.86
N ASP A 95 13.48 16.65 -7.93
CA ASP A 95 12.01 16.71 -7.88
C ASP A 95 11.34 15.33 -7.99
N GLU A 96 12.11 14.24 -8.04
CA GLU A 96 11.56 12.89 -8.15
C GLU A 96 11.21 12.32 -6.77
N MET A 97 9.96 11.88 -6.63
CA MET A 97 9.49 11.08 -5.49
C MET A 97 8.92 9.78 -6.04
N ILE A 98 9.62 8.68 -5.81
CA ILE A 98 9.30 7.40 -6.43
C ILE A 98 9.26 6.31 -5.36
N LEU A 99 8.20 5.51 -5.37
CA LEU A 99 8.05 4.34 -4.51
C LEU A 99 8.15 3.08 -5.37
N VAL A 100 8.91 2.10 -4.90
CA VAL A 100 9.15 0.83 -5.60
C VAL A 100 8.56 -0.30 -4.77
N TYR A 101 7.68 -1.10 -5.37
CA TYR A 101 6.96 -2.19 -4.71
C TYR A 101 7.17 -3.52 -5.42
N ASP A 102 6.82 -4.61 -4.72
CA ASP A 102 6.58 -5.91 -5.36
C ASP A 102 5.62 -5.75 -6.55
N TYR A 103 5.90 -6.46 -7.65
CA TYR A 103 5.00 -6.45 -8.80
C TYR A 103 3.85 -7.46 -8.61
N ALA A 104 2.65 -6.93 -8.34
CA ALA A 104 1.41 -7.70 -8.37
C ALA A 104 0.92 -7.84 -9.83
N SER A 105 1.34 -8.93 -10.47
CA SER A 105 1.21 -9.17 -11.91
C SER A 105 -0.23 -9.16 -12.45
N ARG A 106 -1.23 -9.49 -11.63
CA ARG A 106 -2.64 -9.45 -12.02
C ARG A 106 -3.26 -8.07 -11.80
N GLY A 107 -2.53 -7.12 -11.22
CA GLY A 107 -3.04 -5.79 -10.96
C GLY A 107 -4.17 -5.77 -9.94
N SER A 108 -5.08 -4.80 -10.07
CA SER A 108 -6.09 -4.51 -9.06
C SER A 108 -7.39 -5.32 -9.23
N LEU A 109 -8.04 -5.64 -8.11
CA LEU A 109 -9.26 -6.46 -8.05
C LEU A 109 -10.45 -5.83 -8.80
N ASP A 110 -10.55 -4.50 -8.82
CA ASP A 110 -11.62 -3.77 -9.52
C ASP A 110 -11.74 -4.14 -11.00
N ARG A 111 -10.62 -4.50 -11.66
CA ARG A 111 -10.59 -4.98 -13.05
C ARG A 111 -11.32 -6.30 -13.26
N TYR A 112 -11.55 -7.07 -12.19
CA TYR A 112 -12.10 -8.43 -12.24
C TYR A 112 -13.50 -8.55 -11.64
N LEU A 113 -14.03 -7.53 -10.99
CA LEU A 113 -15.31 -7.64 -10.25
C LEU A 113 -16.47 -8.10 -11.15
N ASN A 114 -16.51 -7.59 -12.38
CA ASN A 114 -17.50 -7.94 -13.40
C ASN A 114 -17.07 -9.11 -14.31
N SER A 115 -15.89 -9.68 -14.09
CA SER A 115 -15.36 -10.76 -14.92
C SER A 115 -16.00 -12.11 -14.53
N PRO A 116 -16.49 -12.89 -15.51
CA PRO A 116 -16.95 -14.25 -15.26
C PRO A 116 -15.80 -15.21 -14.89
N HIS A 117 -14.55 -14.82 -15.14
CA HIS A 117 -13.37 -15.63 -14.83
C HIS A 117 -12.96 -15.55 -13.36
N LEU A 118 -13.51 -14.60 -12.59
CA LEU A 118 -13.28 -14.51 -11.16
C LEU A 118 -14.32 -15.37 -10.42
N THR A 119 -13.94 -16.61 -10.14
CA THR A 119 -14.80 -17.61 -9.49
C THR A 119 -15.20 -17.19 -8.08
N TRP A 120 -16.30 -17.76 -7.58
CA TRP A 120 -16.75 -17.50 -6.21
C TRP A 120 -15.70 -17.85 -5.15
N LEU A 121 -14.98 -18.97 -5.35
CA LEU A 121 -13.92 -19.39 -4.44
C LEU A 121 -12.76 -18.40 -4.41
N GLN A 122 -12.35 -17.87 -5.57
CA GLN A 122 -11.33 -16.81 -5.64
C GLN A 122 -11.79 -15.54 -4.91
N ARG A 123 -13.06 -15.13 -5.07
CA ARG A 123 -13.62 -13.96 -4.38
C ARG A 123 -13.53 -14.11 -2.86
N LEU A 124 -13.94 -15.27 -2.33
CA LEU A 124 -13.85 -15.56 -0.89
C LEU A 124 -12.40 -15.54 -0.40
N LYS A 125 -11.47 -16.16 -1.15
CA LYS A 125 -10.03 -16.14 -0.83
C LYS A 125 -9.49 -14.71 -0.79
N ILE A 126 -9.77 -13.90 -1.81
CA ILE A 126 -9.29 -12.51 -1.88
C ILE A 126 -9.87 -11.66 -0.73
N CYS A 127 -11.15 -11.86 -0.37
CA CYS A 127 -11.74 -11.19 0.79
C CYS A 127 -11.06 -11.58 2.10
N LEU A 128 -10.72 -12.87 2.26
CA LEU A 128 -9.99 -13.36 3.43
C LEU A 128 -8.59 -12.76 3.49
N ASP A 129 -7.86 -12.77 2.38
CA ASP A 129 -6.54 -12.17 2.25
C ASP A 129 -6.55 -10.67 2.62
N ALA A 130 -7.50 -9.91 2.07
CA ALA A 130 -7.66 -8.50 2.41
C ALA A 130 -7.99 -8.29 3.89
N ALA A 131 -8.85 -9.14 4.46
CA ALA A 131 -9.18 -9.09 5.88
C ALA A 131 -7.97 -9.40 6.78
N GLU A 132 -7.12 -10.35 6.38
CA GLU A 132 -5.88 -10.69 7.10
C GLU A 132 -4.88 -9.53 7.08
N GLY A 133 -4.68 -8.88 5.92
CA GLY A 133 -3.85 -7.68 5.81
C GLY A 133 -4.37 -6.54 6.71
N LEU A 134 -5.67 -6.28 6.69
CA LEU A 134 -6.29 -5.27 7.56
C LEU A 134 -6.21 -5.64 9.04
N ARG A 135 -6.41 -6.91 9.39
CA ARG A 135 -6.27 -7.42 10.76
C ARG A 135 -4.85 -7.19 11.26
N TYR A 136 -3.85 -7.45 10.44
CA TYR A 136 -2.44 -7.21 10.77
C TYR A 136 -2.15 -5.72 11.07
N LEU A 137 -2.70 -4.79 10.28
CA LEU A 137 -2.57 -3.34 10.54
C LEU A 137 -3.31 -2.90 11.81
N HIS A 138 -4.49 -3.48 12.06
CA HIS A 138 -5.35 -3.10 13.18
C HIS A 138 -4.90 -3.68 14.53
N ASP A 139 -4.10 -4.74 14.54
CA ASP A 139 -3.72 -5.47 15.74
C ASP A 139 -2.40 -4.95 16.33
N PRO A 140 -2.43 -4.16 17.42
CA PRO A 140 -1.23 -3.64 18.06
C PRO A 140 -0.55 -4.76 18.86
N ARG A 141 0.15 -5.67 18.19
CA ARG A 141 0.98 -6.70 18.83
C ARG A 141 2.43 -6.24 18.89
N GLY A 142 3.06 -6.40 20.06
CA GLY A 142 4.45 -6.01 20.27
C GLY A 142 4.64 -4.49 20.26
N ALA A 143 5.64 -4.02 19.50
CA ALA A 143 5.98 -2.60 19.39
C ALA A 143 5.17 -1.84 18.33
N HIS A 144 4.27 -2.53 17.60
CA HIS A 144 3.51 -1.93 16.49
C HIS A 144 2.29 -1.15 16.98
N GLN A 145 2.11 0.05 16.43
CA GLN A 145 0.92 0.86 16.65
C GLN A 145 -0.26 0.33 15.82
N ARG A 146 -1.48 0.54 16.31
CA ARG A 146 -2.70 0.30 15.51
C ARG A 146 -2.79 1.31 14.37
N LEU A 147 -2.84 0.82 13.13
CA LEU A 147 -2.99 1.63 11.93
C LEU A 147 -4.33 1.37 11.26
N ILE A 148 -5.02 2.43 10.86
CA ILE A 148 -6.26 2.37 10.06
C ILE A 148 -5.90 2.79 8.64
N HIS A 149 -6.21 1.96 7.65
CA HIS A 149 -5.86 2.21 6.24
C HIS A 149 -6.59 3.42 5.62
N CYS A 150 -7.85 3.64 6.01
CA CYS A 150 -8.70 4.77 5.59
C CYS A 150 -9.09 4.84 4.09
N ASP A 151 -8.60 3.95 3.23
CA ASP A 151 -8.90 3.96 1.78
C ASP A 151 -9.02 2.54 1.22
N VAL A 152 -9.82 1.70 1.90
CA VAL A 152 -10.06 0.33 1.45
C VAL A 152 -11.09 0.35 0.32
N LYS A 153 -10.65 -0.02 -0.87
CA LYS A 153 -11.46 -0.16 -2.10
C LYS A 153 -10.86 -1.25 -2.99
N SER A 154 -11.64 -1.78 -3.92
CA SER A 154 -11.18 -2.85 -4.82
C SER A 154 -9.98 -2.45 -5.69
N ALA A 155 -9.84 -1.17 -6.04
CA ALA A 155 -8.66 -0.66 -6.75
C ALA A 155 -7.35 -0.75 -5.91
N ASN A 156 -7.48 -0.79 -4.58
CA ASN A 156 -6.37 -0.87 -3.63
C ASN A 156 -6.12 -2.30 -3.12
N ILE A 157 -6.82 -3.30 -3.66
CA ILE A 157 -6.52 -4.72 -3.44
C ILE A 157 -5.84 -5.24 -4.70
N LEU A 158 -4.53 -5.43 -4.63
CA LEU A 158 -3.71 -5.98 -5.71
C LEU A 158 -3.69 -7.51 -5.65
N LEU A 159 -3.49 -8.12 -6.81
CA LEU A 159 -3.51 -9.57 -7.01
C LEU A 159 -2.17 -10.02 -7.58
N ASP A 160 -1.54 -10.99 -6.91
CA ASP A 160 -0.33 -11.64 -7.42
C ASP A 160 -0.65 -12.78 -8.41
N ASP A 161 0.38 -13.44 -8.93
CA ASP A 161 0.25 -14.55 -9.88
C ASP A 161 -0.64 -15.69 -9.38
N ASN A 162 -0.69 -15.90 -8.06
CA ASN A 162 -1.44 -16.95 -7.38
C ASN A 162 -2.84 -16.51 -6.93
N TRP A 163 -3.32 -15.35 -7.40
CA TRP A 163 -4.59 -14.75 -6.98
C TRP A 163 -4.66 -14.50 -5.47
N ASN A 164 -3.53 -14.26 -4.80
CA ASN A 164 -3.54 -13.80 -3.41
C ASN A 164 -3.84 -12.29 -3.38
N GLY A 165 -4.69 -11.88 -2.46
CA GLY A 165 -5.01 -10.47 -2.21
C GLY A 165 -3.91 -9.78 -1.41
N LYS A 166 -3.50 -8.60 -1.86
CA LYS A 166 -2.55 -7.71 -1.19
C LYS A 166 -3.12 -6.30 -1.07
N VAL A 167 -3.25 -5.81 0.16
CA VAL A 167 -3.68 -4.44 0.45
C VAL A 167 -2.57 -3.47 0.06
N SER A 168 -2.94 -2.36 -0.58
CA SER A 168 -2.02 -1.35 -1.13
C SER A 168 -2.54 0.08 -0.95
N ASP A 169 -1.69 1.06 -1.26
CA ASP A 169 -1.99 2.50 -1.21
C ASP A 169 -2.17 3.05 0.22
N PHE A 170 -1.05 3.16 0.94
CA PHE A 170 -1.03 3.49 2.36
C PHE A 170 -0.89 4.99 2.66
N GLY A 171 -1.00 5.86 1.66
CA GLY A 171 -0.86 7.32 1.82
C GLY A 171 -1.84 7.93 2.82
N PHE A 172 -2.99 7.29 3.02
CA PHE A 172 -4.07 7.74 3.91
C PHE A 172 -4.05 7.12 5.30
N ILE A 173 -3.02 6.35 5.65
CA ILE A 173 -2.95 5.73 6.97
C ILE A 173 -3.07 6.76 8.09
N ASN A 174 -3.83 6.36 9.11
CA ASN A 174 -3.97 7.09 10.35
C ASN A 174 -3.70 6.19 11.55
N ASN A 175 -3.13 6.80 12.59
CA ASN A 175 -2.99 6.18 13.89
C ASN A 175 -4.38 6.01 14.50
N GLY A 176 -4.77 4.76 14.72
CA GLY A 176 -6.02 4.45 15.40
C GLY A 176 -5.91 4.85 16.86
N SER A 177 -6.32 6.07 17.20
CA SER A 177 -6.45 6.46 18.61
C SER A 177 -7.46 5.52 19.25
N ARG A 178 -7.03 4.73 20.24
CA ARG A 178 -7.95 4.26 21.27
C ARG A 178 -8.40 5.51 22.03
N LYS A 179 -9.34 6.28 21.47
CA LYS A 179 -10.34 6.85 22.35
C LYS A 179 -10.97 5.61 22.96
N ARG A 180 -10.55 5.24 24.19
CA ARG A 180 -11.45 4.52 25.07
C ARG A 180 -12.73 5.34 24.95
N ALA A 181 -13.76 4.79 24.33
CA ALA A 181 -15.08 5.25 24.68
C ALA A 181 -15.06 5.11 26.20
N ALA A 182 -14.97 6.23 26.90
CA ALA A 182 -15.41 6.24 28.27
C ALA A 182 -16.82 5.69 28.13
N ILE A 183 -17.02 4.47 28.64
CA ILE A 183 -18.35 3.98 28.92
C ILE A 183 -18.81 4.95 30.02
N GLY A 184 -19.29 6.11 29.59
CA GLY A 184 -20.11 6.97 30.40
C GLY A 184 -21.32 6.10 30.66
N TYR A 185 -21.38 5.55 31.86
CA TYR A 185 -22.61 5.03 32.40
C TYR A 185 -23.58 6.22 32.43
N CYS A 186 -24.29 6.43 31.33
CA CYS A 186 -25.56 7.11 31.36
C CYS A 186 -26.48 6.16 32.11
N HIS A 187 -26.55 6.31 33.43
CA HIS A 187 -27.80 6.07 34.12
C HIS A 187 -28.82 6.91 33.36
N HIS A 188 -29.72 6.26 32.61
CA HIS A 188 -31.15 6.53 32.56
C HIS A 188 -31.80 5.51 31.61
N GLY A 189 -32.67 4.69 32.23
CA GLY A 189 -33.79 3.90 31.71
C GLY A 189 -33.94 3.59 30.22
N SER A 190 -34.15 2.28 29.99
CA SER A 190 -35.06 1.67 29.01
C SER A 190 -34.43 1.01 27.77
N ARG A 191 -34.42 -0.34 27.83
CA ARG A 191 -34.70 -1.40 26.83
C ARG A 191 -34.65 -0.95 25.35
N TYR A 192 -33.96 -1.61 24.42
CA TYR A 192 -34.12 -3.01 23.99
C TYR A 192 -32.85 -3.56 23.29
N PRO A 193 -32.66 -4.90 23.24
CA PRO A 193 -31.49 -5.53 22.63
C PRO A 193 -31.76 -5.99 21.18
N TRP A 194 -30.78 -5.81 20.29
CA TRP A 194 -30.56 -6.71 19.17
C TRP A 194 -29.09 -7.13 19.21
N VAL A 195 -28.88 -8.36 19.69
CA VAL A 195 -27.61 -9.09 19.63
C VAL A 195 -27.71 -10.04 18.44
N LEU A 196 -26.59 -10.10 17.70
CA LEU A 196 -26.28 -11.01 16.61
C LEU A 196 -26.43 -12.49 16.99
#